data_AF-A0AAV0NMT5-F1
#
_entry.id   AF-A0AAV0NMT5-F1
#
_cell.length_a   1.000
_cell.length_b   1.000
_cell.length_c   1.000
_cell.angle_alpha   90.00
_cell.angle_beta   90.00
_cell.angle_gamma   90.00
#
_symmetry.space_group_name_H-M   'P 1'
#
loop_
_entity.id
_entity.type
_entity.pdbx_description
1 polymer ?
#
loop_
_entity_poly.entity_id
_entity_poly.type
_entity_poly.pdbx_seq_one_letter_code
_entity_poly.pdbx_strand_id
1 'polypeptide(L)'
;MLAAFFTQSCAVGSIYYHCYKGWLKPPILEAQTMIPGLPPLKPKDMPSLIYEYGSYSAAFDMLLAQFDNIDKADWVLCNTIYELEQEVRN
;
A
#
# COMPACT_ATOMS: atom_id res chain seq x y z
N MET A 1 24.18 -1.91 5.96
CA MET A 1 22.92 -2.61 6.16
C MET A 1 21.84 -1.58 6.45
N LEU A 2 20.85 -1.45 5.57
CA LEU A 2 19.70 -0.53 5.67
C LEU A 2 18.42 -1.33 5.81
N ALA A 3 17.55 -0.92 6.72
CA ALA A 3 16.24 -1.52 6.91
C ALA A 3 15.16 -0.46 6.73
N ALA A 4 14.15 -0.75 5.90
CA ALA A 4 12.91 -0.01 5.88
C ALA A 4 11.99 -0.56 6.97
N PHE A 5 11.32 0.33 7.71
CA PHE A 5 10.39 -0.06 8.77
C PHE A 5 9.02 0.54 8.53
N PHE A 6 8.02 -0.34 8.37
CA PHE A 6 6.64 0.03 8.10
C PHE A 6 5.78 -0.17 9.35
N THR A 7 5.06 0.89 9.72
CA THR A 7 4.16 0.90 10.88
C THR A 7 2.70 0.59 10.52
N GLN A 8 2.37 0.59 9.23
CA GLN A 8 1.06 0.21 8.70
C GLN A 8 1.01 -1.30 8.46
N SER A 9 -0.21 -1.86 8.34
CA SER A 9 -0.38 -3.26 7.95
C SER A 9 0.20 -3.54 6.56
N CYS A 10 0.59 -4.79 6.32
CA CYS A 10 1.16 -5.17 5.02
C CYS A 10 0.15 -4.95 3.89
N ALA A 11 -1.15 -5.16 4.17
CA ALA A 11 -2.21 -4.88 3.22
C ALA A 11 -2.23 -3.41 2.75
N VAL A 12 -2.16 -2.46 3.69
CA VAL A 12 -2.13 -1.02 3.37
C VAL A 12 -0.85 -0.66 2.61
N GLY A 13 0.29 -1.21 3.04
CA GLY A 13 1.57 -1.04 2.34
C GLY A 13 1.52 -1.54 0.90
N SER A 14 0.92 -2.71 0.67
CA SER A 14 0.74 -3.29 -0.67
C SER A 14 -0.13 -2.39 -1.55
N ILE A 15 -1.24 -1.86 -1.04
CA ILE A 15 -2.11 -0.94 -1.78
C ILE A 15 -1.33 0.31 -2.22
N TYR A 16 -0.62 0.99 -1.31
CA TYR A 16 0.16 2.16 -1.67
C TYR A 16 1.33 1.84 -2.60
N TYR A 17 1.95 0.67 -2.46
CA TYR A 17 2.99 0.23 -3.39
C TYR A 17 2.44 0.06 -4.81
N HIS A 18 1.23 -0.49 -4.97
CA HIS A 18 0.57 -0.57 -6.28
C HIS A 18 0.27 0.81 -6.87
N CYS A 19 -0.08 1.80 -6.03
CA CYS A 19 -0.20 3.19 -6.46
C CYS A 19 1.14 3.79 -6.89
N TYR A 20 2.20 3.56 -6.10
CA TYR A 20 3.56 4.00 -6.41
C TYR A 20 4.05 3.44 -7.76
N LYS A 21 3.78 2.15 -8.04
CA LYS A 21 4.12 1.52 -9.33
C LYS A 21 3.19 1.93 -10.48
N GLY A 22 2.12 2.68 -10.20
CA GLY A 22 1.12 3.10 -11.18
C GLY A 22 0.19 1.98 -11.67
N TRP A 23 0.18 0.82 -10.99
CA TRP A 23 -0.70 -0.32 -11.27
C TRP A 23 -2.11 -0.10 -10.72
N LEU A 24 -2.23 0.71 -9.67
CA LEU A 24 -3.49 1.16 -9.11
C LEU A 24 -3.55 2.69 -9.19
N LYS A 25 -4.57 3.25 -9.85
CA LYS A 25 -4.65 4.70 -10.10
C LYS A 25 -5.91 5.28 -9.46
N PRO A 26 -5.79 6.03 -8.35
CA PRO A 26 -6.89 6.79 -7.81
C PRO A 26 -7.35 7.91 -8.79
N PRO A 27 -8.62 8.31 -8.79
CA PRO A 27 -9.71 7.70 -8.02
C PRO A 27 -10.09 6.31 -8.57
N ILE A 28 -10.39 5.38 -7.66
CA ILE A 28 -10.83 4.02 -8.05
C ILE A 28 -12.29 4.09 -8.49
N LEU A 29 -12.53 3.82 -9.78
CA LEU A 29 -13.87 3.89 -10.38
C LEU A 29 -14.54 2.52 -10.45
N GLU A 30 -13.73 1.47 -10.39
CA GLU A 30 -14.17 0.09 -10.41
C GLU A 30 -14.94 -0.25 -9.12
N ALA A 31 -16.02 -1.00 -9.25
CA ALA A 31 -16.80 -1.46 -8.10
C ALA A 31 -15.97 -2.35 -7.17
N GLN A 32 -14.95 -3.03 -7.71
CA GLN A 32 -14.04 -3.90 -6.99
C GLN A 32 -12.67 -3.92 -7.69
N THR A 33 -11.61 -3.93 -6.89
CA THR A 33 -10.21 -4.01 -7.31
C THR A 33 -9.59 -5.29 -6.78
N MET A 34 -8.82 -5.97 -7.63
CA MET A 34 -8.03 -7.13 -7.25
C MET A 34 -6.57 -6.72 -7.14
N ILE A 35 -6.00 -6.89 -5.95
CA ILE A 35 -4.58 -6.67 -5.69
C ILE A 35 -3.98 -8.03 -5.31
N PRO A 36 -2.85 -8.45 -5.92
CA PRO A 36 -2.17 -9.68 -5.52
C PRO A 36 -1.97 -9.76 -4.01
N GLY A 37 -2.36 -10.91 -3.46
CA GLY A 37 -2.28 -11.18 -2.03
C GLY A 37 -3.33 -10.47 -1.15
N LEU A 38 -4.35 -9.85 -1.73
CA LEU A 38 -5.46 -9.26 -0.98
C LEU A 38 -6.81 -9.83 -1.43
N PRO A 39 -7.80 -9.86 -0.52
CA PRO A 39 -9.17 -10.15 -0.92
C PRO A 39 -9.69 -9.06 -1.87
N PRO A 40 -10.73 -9.35 -2.66
CA PRO A 40 -11.36 -8.34 -3.52
C PRO A 40 -11.82 -7.09 -2.75
N LEU A 41 -11.28 -5.92 -3.06
CA LEU A 41 -11.53 -4.67 -2.32
C LEU A 41 -12.50 -3.74 -3.05
N LYS A 42 -13.50 -3.19 -2.36
CA LYS A 42 -14.32 -2.09 -2.88
C LYS A 42 -13.61 -0.76 -2.64
N PRO A 43 -13.99 0.33 -3.34
CA PRO A 43 -13.39 1.65 -3.11
C PRO A 43 -13.39 2.09 -1.64
N LYS A 44 -14.44 1.77 -0.88
CA LYS A 44 -14.57 2.11 0.55
C LYS A 44 -13.69 1.28 1.48
N ASP A 45 -13.17 0.15 1.01
CA ASP A 45 -12.25 -0.71 1.78
C ASP A 45 -10.80 -0.20 1.64
N MET A 46 -10.54 0.74 0.73
CA MET A 46 -9.23 1.34 0.50
C MET A 46 -8.87 2.37 1.59
N PRO A 47 -7.57 2.68 1.78
CA PRO A 47 -7.14 3.79 2.61
C PRO A 47 -7.83 5.11 2.20
N SER A 48 -8.12 5.97 3.17
CA SER A 48 -8.84 7.23 2.95
C SER A 48 -8.16 8.14 1.92
N LEU A 49 -6.84 8.15 1.86
CA LEU A 49 -6.05 8.91 0.88
C LEU A 49 -6.26 8.46 -0.58
N ILE A 50 -6.79 7.24 -0.78
CA ILE A 50 -7.17 6.69 -2.07
C ILE A 50 -8.69 6.85 -2.29
N TYR A 51 -9.50 6.55 -1.28
CA TYR A 51 -10.96 6.65 -1.39
C TYR A 51 -11.44 8.10 -1.55
N GLU A 52 -10.86 9.03 -0.78
CA GLU A 52 -11.10 10.47 -0.84
C GLU A 52 -9.95 11.16 -1.59
N TYR A 53 -9.61 10.61 -2.76
CA TYR A 53 -8.48 11.09 -3.54
C TYR A 53 -8.54 12.60 -3.81
N GLY A 54 -7.41 13.28 -3.59
CA GLY A 54 -7.28 14.72 -3.75
C GLY A 54 -7.50 15.54 -2.47
N SER A 55 -8.17 15.00 -1.45
CA SER A 55 -8.41 15.71 -0.18
C SER A 55 -7.11 16.00 0.60
N TYR A 56 -6.08 15.16 0.44
CA TYR A 56 -4.80 15.25 1.17
C TYR A 56 -3.60 14.95 0.26
N SER A 57 -3.46 15.68 -0.86
CA SER A 57 -2.43 15.42 -1.89
C SER A 57 -1.00 15.35 -1.35
N ALA A 58 -0.60 16.30 -0.50
CA ALA A 58 0.76 16.30 0.06
C ALA A 58 1.06 15.07 0.93
N ALA A 59 0.08 14.60 1.70
CA ALA A 59 0.24 13.39 2.51
C ALA A 59 0.26 12.13 1.64
N PHE A 60 -0.53 12.10 0.56
CA PHE A 60 -0.51 11.02 -0.41
C PHE A 60 0.85 10.91 -1.10
N ASP A 61 1.37 12.02 -1.61
CA ASP A 61 2.69 12.07 -2.27
C ASP A 61 3.81 11.67 -1.31
N MET A 62 3.78 12.15 -0.06
CA MET A 62 4.73 11.77 0.98
C MET A 62 4.71 10.27 1.26
N LEU A 63 3.52 9.65 1.33
CA LEU A 63 3.37 8.22 1.57
C LEU A 63 3.85 7.38 0.37
N LEU A 64 3.64 7.83 -0.86
CA LEU A 64 4.18 7.12 -2.03
C LEU A 64 5.71 7.22 -2.09
N ALA A 65 6.28 8.37 -1.74
CA ALA A 65 7.73 8.58 -1.73
C ALA A 65 8.48 7.65 -0.76
N GLN A 66 7.80 7.04 0.22
CA GLN A 66 8.39 6.04 1.12
C GLN A 66 8.95 4.81 0.36
N PHE A 67 8.48 4.57 -0.86
CA PHE A 67 8.91 3.44 -1.69
C PHE A 67 10.07 3.77 -2.65
N ASP A 68 10.52 5.03 -2.75
CA ASP A 68 11.52 5.48 -3.73
C ASP A 68 12.86 4.73 -3.67
N ASN A 69 13.20 4.18 -2.51
CA ASN A 69 14.44 3.44 -2.29
C ASN A 69 14.19 2.06 -1.68
N ILE A 70 12.97 1.53 -1.81
CA ILE A 70 12.60 0.25 -1.19
C ILE A 70 13.43 -0.92 -1.75
N ASP A 71 13.83 -0.82 -3.02
CA ASP A 71 14.70 -1.76 -3.73
C ASP A 71 16.14 -1.75 -3.22
N LYS A 72 16.56 -0.67 -2.54
CA LYS A 72 17.91 -0.52 -1.94
C LYS A 72 17.96 -0.97 -0.48
N ALA A 73 16.84 -1.30 0.13
CA ALA A 73 16.81 -1.78 1.51
C ALA A 73 17.26 -3.24 1.56
N ASP A 74 18.16 -3.57 2.49
CA ASP A 74 18.56 -4.96 2.74
C ASP A 74 17.44 -5.75 3.44
N TRP A 75 16.60 -5.04 4.21
CA TRP A 75 15.48 -5.61 4.96
C TRP A 75 14.26 -4.72 4.90
N VAL A 76 13.08 -5.33 4.80
CA VAL A 76 11.80 -4.68 5.02
C VAL A 76 11.18 -5.28 6.28
N LEU A 77 11.04 -4.46 7.30
CA LEU A 77 10.47 -4.82 8.59
C LEU A 77 9.06 -4.25 8.67
N CYS A 78 8.07 -5.11 8.92
CA CYS A 78 6.68 -4.69 9.09
C CYS A 78 6.27 -4.89 10.56
N ASN A 79 5.65 -3.88 11.16
CA ASN A 79 5.11 -3.98 12.52
C ASN A 79 3.80 -4.77 12.53
N THR A 80 3.90 -6.07 12.32
CA THR A 80 2.76 -6.98 12.24
C THR A 80 3.16 -8.38 12.72
N ILE A 81 2.17 -9.27 12.86
CA ILE A 81 2.38 -10.68 13.16
C ILE A 81 2.18 -11.44 11.85
N TYR A 82 3.13 -12.32 11.51
CA TYR A 82 3.16 -13.02 10.22
C TYR A 82 1.85 -13.77 9.92
N GLU A 83 1.28 -14.44 10.93
CA GLU A 83 0.04 -15.21 10.81
C GLU A 83 -1.18 -14.37 10.43
N LEU A 84 -1.16 -13.05 10.67
CA LEU A 84 -2.25 -12.14 10.32
C LEU A 84 -2.18 -11.61 8.88
N GLU A 85 -1.05 -11.78 8.20
CA GLU A 85 -0.77 -11.16 6.90
C GLU A 85 -0.40 -12.19 5.82
N GLN A 86 -0.70 -13.48 6.07
CA GLN A 86 -0.28 -14.58 5.21
C GLN A 86 -0.76 -14.44 3.75
N GLU A 87 -1.91 -13.80 3.54
CA GLU A 87 -2.48 -13.58 2.22
C GLU A 87 -1.62 -12.66 1.35
N VAL A 88 -0.95 -11.66 1.95
CA VAL A 88 -0.19 -10.61 1.25
C VAL A 88 1.10 -11.13 0.61
N ARG A 89 1.48 -12.38 0.88
CA ARG A 89 2.76 -12.97 0.45
C ARG A 89 2.89 -13.21 -1.07
N ASN A 90 1.80 -13.15 -1.83
CA ASN A 90 1.72 -13.64 -3.22
C ASN A 90 2.29 -12.71 -4.28
#